data_AF-A0A127MWW3-F1
#
_entry.id   AF-A0A127MWW3-F1
#
_cell.length_a   1.000
_cell.length_b   1.000
_cell.length_c   1.000
_cell.angle_alpha   90.00
_cell.angle_beta   90.00
_cell.angle_gamma   90.00
#
_symmetry.space_group_name_H-M   'P 1'
#
loop_
_entity.id
_entity.type
_entity.pdbx_description
1 polymer ?
#
loop_
_entity_poly.entity_id
_entity_poly.type
_entity_poly.pdbx_seq_one_letter_code
_entity_poly.pdbx_strand_id
1 'polypeptide(L)'
;MAIFGKLSDFPLAEVLSVIGKRAGQLTLEEADGRRLRLRLQNERLLGLSLEQPIGEPGEIKRALQSIGDASFHFEPTPPMEAKPGQHLPIDQVLASLAPSSRAEPSVHPDTRFVLIRGRTVTLPAELDAFLARAMPLLAEGCSARQLAQALKLEVRETCASLQHLREIKKIWPVRAHESAGASTKHANPTLASRLKRLFRP
;
A
#
# COMPACT_ATOMS: atom_id res chain seq x y z
N MET A 1 -25.13 0.66 -11.08
CA MET A 1 -24.25 1.81 -11.34
C MET A 1 -22.91 1.29 -11.83
N ALA A 2 -22.44 1.79 -12.98
CA ALA A 2 -21.10 1.53 -13.47
C ALA A 2 -20.07 2.39 -12.73
N ILE A 3 -18.87 1.87 -12.51
CA ILE A 3 -17.78 2.58 -11.81
C ILE A 3 -16.62 2.71 -12.79
N PHE A 4 -16.10 3.92 -12.97
CA PHE A 4 -14.99 4.19 -13.89
C PHE A 4 -13.95 5.09 -13.24
N GLY A 5 -12.71 5.01 -13.71
CA GLY A 5 -11.60 5.82 -13.21
C GLY A 5 -10.26 5.39 -13.79
N LYS A 6 -9.17 5.81 -13.15
CA LYS A 6 -7.80 5.41 -13.52
C LYS A 6 -7.11 4.73 -12.36
N LEU A 7 -6.27 3.75 -12.66
CA LEU A 7 -5.44 3.08 -11.64
C LEU A 7 -4.38 4.00 -11.04
N SER A 8 -4.04 5.11 -11.72
CA SER A 8 -3.21 6.18 -11.19
C SER A 8 -3.84 6.90 -9.99
N ASP A 9 -5.18 6.97 -9.97
CA ASP A 9 -5.94 7.66 -8.92
C ASP A 9 -6.43 6.69 -7.84
N PHE A 10 -6.75 5.45 -8.24
CA PHE A 10 -7.26 4.40 -7.36
C PHE A 10 -6.53 3.08 -7.63
N PRO A 11 -5.66 2.61 -6.71
CA PRO A 11 -4.96 1.35 -6.87
C PRO A 11 -5.92 0.19 -7.12
N LEU A 12 -5.50 -0.78 -7.94
CA LEU A 12 -6.34 -1.92 -8.31
C LEU A 12 -6.87 -2.69 -7.09
N ALA A 13 -6.09 -2.77 -6.01
CA ALA A 13 -6.52 -3.37 -4.75
C ALA A 13 -7.70 -2.62 -4.11
N GLU A 14 -7.70 -1.29 -4.14
CA GLU A 14 -8.81 -0.48 -3.63
C GLU A 14 -10.05 -0.65 -4.50
N VAL A 15 -9.89 -0.62 -5.82
CA VAL A 15 -11.00 -0.85 -6.77
C VAL A 15 -11.64 -2.22 -6.50
N LEU A 16 -10.84 -3.29 -6.43
CA LEU A 16 -11.32 -4.65 -6.15
C LEU A 16 -11.95 -4.79 -4.76
N SER A 17 -11.48 -4.05 -3.74
CA SER A 17 -12.09 -4.07 -2.40
C SER A 17 -13.53 -3.51 -2.41
N VAL A 18 -13.81 -2.54 -3.29
CA VAL A 18 -15.13 -1.91 -3.42
C VAL A 18 -16.07 -2.76 -4.26
N ILE A 19 -15.58 -3.32 -5.36
CA ILE A 19 -16.42 -4.05 -6.33
C ILE A 19 -16.45 -5.56 -6.10
N GLY A 20 -15.57 -6.11 -5.26
CA GLY A 20 -15.40 -7.55 -5.12
C GLY A 20 -16.62 -8.29 -4.57
N LYS A 21 -17.47 -7.57 -3.82
CA LYS A 21 -18.76 -8.10 -3.33
C LYS A 21 -19.87 -8.07 -4.38
N ARG A 22 -19.62 -7.49 -5.55
CA ARG A 22 -20.61 -7.30 -6.62
C ARG A 22 -20.38 -8.32 -7.73
N ALA A 23 -21.48 -8.70 -8.41
CA ALA A 23 -21.41 -9.42 -9.66
C ALA A 23 -21.23 -8.45 -10.82
N GLY A 24 -20.25 -8.70 -11.69
CA GLY A 24 -19.97 -7.81 -12.81
C GLY A 24 -18.65 -8.09 -13.52
N GLN A 25 -18.38 -7.28 -14.54
CA GLN A 25 -17.14 -7.32 -15.29
C GLN A 25 -16.34 -6.04 -15.04
N LEU A 26 -15.13 -6.17 -14.55
CA LEU A 26 -14.14 -5.10 -14.51
C LEU A 26 -13.27 -5.19 -15.76
N THR A 27 -13.23 -4.12 -16.54
CA THR A 27 -12.36 -3.95 -17.70
C THR A 27 -11.26 -2.97 -17.33
N LEU A 28 -10.01 -3.33 -17.57
CA LEU A 28 -8.84 -2.47 -17.45
C LEU A 28 -8.27 -2.26 -18.86
N GLU A 29 -7.99 -1.02 -19.21
CA GLU A 29 -7.50 -0.62 -20.53
C GLU A 29 -6.24 0.23 -20.37
N GLU A 30 -5.11 -0.29 -20.84
CA GLU A 30 -3.82 0.40 -20.86
C GLU A 30 -3.73 1.35 -22.07
N ALA A 31 -2.85 2.35 -21.98
CA ALA A 31 -2.66 3.33 -23.05
C ALA A 31 -2.10 2.71 -24.36
N ASP A 32 -1.47 1.53 -24.27
CA ASP A 32 -0.97 0.76 -25.41
C ASP A 32 -2.07 -0.08 -26.11
N GLY A 33 -3.31 0.00 -25.62
CA GLY A 33 -4.47 -0.72 -26.18
C GLY A 33 -4.69 -2.11 -25.58
N ARG A 34 -3.86 -2.56 -24.63
CA ARG A 34 -4.09 -3.83 -23.93
C ARG A 34 -5.32 -3.73 -23.04
N ARG A 35 -6.19 -4.74 -23.14
CA ARG A 35 -7.44 -4.81 -22.38
C ARG A 35 -7.49 -6.09 -21.54
N LEU A 36 -7.59 -5.90 -20.22
CA LEU A 36 -7.82 -6.98 -19.27
C LEU A 36 -9.27 -6.98 -18.84
N ARG A 37 -9.97 -8.12 -18.96
CA ARG A 37 -11.33 -8.26 -18.42
C ARG A 37 -11.35 -9.28 -17.31
N LEU A 38 -11.91 -8.86 -16.17
CA LEU A 38 -12.00 -9.60 -14.93
C LEU A 38 -13.48 -9.81 -14.62
N ARG A 39 -13.89 -11.07 -14.45
CA ARG A 39 -15.28 -11.41 -14.10
C ARG A 39 -15.38 -11.67 -12.61
N LEU A 40 -16.23 -10.92 -11.93
CA LEU A 40 -16.39 -10.92 -10.48
C LEU A 40 -17.78 -11.42 -10.11
N GLN A 41 -17.86 -12.23 -9.06
CA GLN A 41 -19.13 -12.70 -8.49
C GLN A 41 -18.93 -13.16 -7.05
N ASN A 42 -19.73 -12.65 -6.12
CA ASN A 42 -19.78 -13.10 -4.73
C ASN A 42 -18.39 -13.30 -4.09
N GLU A 43 -17.55 -12.27 -4.14
CA GLU A 43 -16.18 -12.28 -3.56
C GLU A 43 -15.21 -13.24 -4.26
N ARG A 44 -15.55 -13.67 -5.48
CA ARG A 44 -14.73 -14.55 -6.31
C ARG A 44 -14.46 -13.91 -7.67
N LEU A 45 -13.23 -14.05 -8.12
CA LEU A 45 -12.85 -13.82 -9.50
C LEU A 45 -13.10 -15.11 -10.27
N LEU A 46 -14.07 -15.09 -11.18
CA LEU A 46 -14.51 -16.25 -11.98
C LEU A 46 -13.67 -16.48 -13.24
N GLY A 47 -12.78 -15.55 -13.55
CA GLY A 47 -11.90 -15.68 -14.70
C GLY A 47 -11.37 -14.33 -15.18
N LEU A 48 -10.32 -14.43 -15.98
CA LEU A 48 -9.67 -13.33 -16.66
C LEU A 48 -9.62 -13.68 -18.15
N SER A 49 -9.98 -12.74 -19.01
CA SER A 49 -9.80 -12.88 -20.45
C SER A 49 -8.90 -11.77 -20.99
N LEU A 50 -7.79 -12.18 -21.60
CA LEU A 50 -6.81 -11.35 -22.28
C LEU A 50 -6.82 -11.81 -23.74
N GLU A 51 -7.86 -11.48 -24.51
CA GLU A 51 -8.15 -12.06 -25.84
C GLU A 51 -8.29 -13.61 -25.91
N GLN A 52 -7.89 -14.34 -24.87
CA GLN A 52 -8.06 -15.77 -24.63
C GLN A 52 -8.42 -16.01 -23.14
N PRO A 53 -9.22 -17.04 -22.83
CA PRO A 53 -9.55 -17.39 -21.45
C PRO A 53 -8.32 -17.98 -20.74
N ILE A 54 -7.98 -17.44 -19.58
CA ILE A 54 -6.89 -17.93 -18.74
C ILE A 54 -7.43 -19.05 -17.83
N GLY A 55 -6.79 -20.22 -17.88
CA GLY A 55 -7.22 -21.43 -17.16
C GLY A 55 -6.55 -21.61 -15.79
N GLU A 56 -5.38 -21.00 -15.55
CA GLU A 56 -4.59 -21.25 -14.34
C GLU A 56 -4.54 -20.05 -13.38
N PRO A 57 -4.69 -20.28 -12.05
CA PRO A 57 -4.62 -19.24 -11.03
C PRO A 57 -3.31 -18.43 -11.01
N GLY A 58 -2.20 -19.02 -11.45
CA GLY A 58 -0.88 -18.36 -11.49
C GLY A 58 -0.77 -17.31 -12.59
N GLU A 59 -1.38 -17.56 -13.75
CA GLU A 59 -1.40 -16.64 -14.90
C GLU A 59 -2.25 -15.40 -14.60
N ILE A 60 -3.35 -15.58 -13.87
CA ILE A 60 -4.23 -14.49 -13.42
C ILE A 60 -3.45 -13.49 -12.56
N LYS A 61 -2.65 -13.98 -11.61
CA LYS A 61 -1.83 -13.13 -10.73
C LYS A 61 -0.78 -12.36 -11.51
N ARG A 62 -0.09 -13.02 -12.45
CA ARG A 62 0.94 -12.38 -13.30
C ARG A 62 0.34 -11.27 -14.16
N ALA A 63 -0.80 -11.53 -14.80
CA ALA A 63 -1.48 -10.55 -15.64
C ALA A 63 -1.96 -9.32 -14.85
N LEU A 64 -2.44 -9.54 -13.61
CA LEU A 64 -2.85 -8.47 -12.71
C LEU A 64 -1.67 -7.64 -12.18
N GLN A 65 -0.51 -8.26 -11.95
CA GLN A 65 0.71 -7.58 -11.51
C GLN A 65 1.42 -6.82 -12.65
N SER A 66 1.26 -7.26 -13.89
CA SER A 66 1.87 -6.60 -15.04
C SER A 66 1.13 -5.36 -15.52
N ILE A 67 -0.08 -5.11 -15.00
CA ILE A 67 -0.89 -3.98 -15.44
C ILE A 67 -0.36 -2.70 -14.80
N GLY A 68 0.00 -1.74 -15.64
CA GLY A 68 0.54 -0.45 -15.21
C GLY A 68 -0.56 0.59 -15.05
N ASP A 69 -0.32 1.78 -15.59
CA ASP A 69 -1.32 2.84 -15.67
C ASP A 69 -2.42 2.46 -16.67
N ALA A 70 -3.54 1.95 -16.13
CA ALA A 70 -4.73 1.60 -16.89
C ALA A 70 -5.94 2.43 -16.46
N SER A 71 -6.86 2.68 -17.40
CA SER A 71 -8.21 3.12 -17.09
C SER A 71 -9.05 1.90 -16.70
N PHE A 72 -9.95 2.04 -15.74
CA PHE A 72 -10.82 0.95 -15.32
C PHE A 72 -12.30 1.28 -15.55
N HIS A 73 -13.07 0.26 -15.86
CA HIS A 73 -14.52 0.32 -16.03
C HIS A 73 -15.17 -0.95 -15.48
N PHE A 74 -16.02 -0.80 -14.46
CA PHE A 74 -16.81 -1.89 -13.92
C PHE A 74 -18.27 -1.77 -14.37
N GLU A 75 -18.76 -2.83 -15.00
CA GLU A 75 -20.15 -2.98 -15.40
C GLU A 75 -20.81 -4.10 -14.58
N PRO A 76 -21.87 -3.80 -13.80
CA PRO A 76 -22.63 -4.83 -13.10
C PRO A 76 -23.34 -5.73 -14.11
N THR A 77 -23.15 -7.04 -13.99
CA THR A 77 -23.81 -8.05 -14.83
C THR A 77 -24.56 -9.03 -13.96
N PRO A 78 -25.63 -9.68 -14.48
CA PRO A 78 -26.30 -10.75 -13.74
C PRO A 78 -25.29 -11.85 -13.35
N PRO A 79 -25.51 -12.50 -12.20
CA PRO A 79 -24.65 -13.59 -11.74
C PRO A 79 -24.66 -14.72 -12.78
N MET A 80 -23.48 -15.22 -13.10
CA MET A 80 -23.28 -16.30 -14.06
C MET A 80 -22.89 -17.58 -13.33
N GLU A 81 -23.12 -18.73 -13.94
CA GLU A 81 -22.61 -19.98 -13.37
C GLU A 81 -21.09 -20.03 -13.52
N ALA A 82 -20.40 -20.09 -12.39
CA ALA A 82 -18.97 -20.34 -12.35
C ALA A 82 -18.71 -21.80 -12.73
N LYS A 83 -17.82 -22.04 -13.70
CA LYS A 83 -17.36 -23.41 -13.97
C LYS A 83 -16.62 -23.94 -12.73
N PRO A 84 -16.91 -25.16 -12.26
CA PRO A 84 -16.22 -25.74 -11.11
C PRO A 84 -14.71 -25.79 -11.37
N GLY A 85 -13.92 -25.34 -10.39
CA GLY A 85 -12.46 -25.30 -10.47
C GLY A 85 -11.82 -24.05 -11.09
N GLN A 86 -12.60 -23.12 -11.67
CA GLN A 86 -12.08 -21.88 -12.29
C GLN A 86 -12.51 -20.63 -11.52
N HIS A 87 -12.12 -20.53 -10.25
CA HIS A 87 -12.39 -19.33 -9.46
C HIS A 87 -11.30 -19.09 -8.42
N LEU A 88 -10.96 -17.82 -8.24
CA LEU A 88 -9.99 -17.38 -7.25
C LEU A 88 -10.69 -16.46 -6.24
N PRO A 89 -10.59 -16.72 -4.92
CA PRO A 89 -11.15 -15.81 -3.92
C PRO A 89 -10.51 -14.42 -4.05
N ILE A 90 -11.31 -13.37 -3.97
CA ILE A 90 -10.81 -12.00 -4.11
C ILE A 90 -9.79 -11.67 -3.02
N ASP A 91 -9.93 -12.20 -1.81
CA ASP A 91 -8.92 -12.02 -0.76
C ASP A 91 -7.54 -12.59 -1.15
N GLN A 92 -7.49 -13.69 -1.91
CA GLN A 92 -6.24 -14.23 -2.43
C GLN A 92 -5.66 -13.38 -3.56
N VAL A 93 -6.53 -12.75 -4.36
CA VAL A 93 -6.13 -11.79 -5.39
C VAL A 93 -5.57 -10.53 -4.74
N LEU A 94 -6.29 -9.97 -3.75
CA LEU A 94 -5.87 -8.82 -2.96
C LEU A 94 -4.57 -9.09 -2.22
N ALA A 95 -4.36 -10.28 -1.66
CA ALA A 95 -3.09 -10.67 -1.04
C ALA A 95 -1.93 -10.77 -2.04
N SER A 96 -2.21 -11.04 -3.32
CA SER A 96 -1.20 -11.07 -4.39
C SER A 96 -0.92 -9.71 -5.05
N LEU A 97 -1.89 -8.79 -4.95
CA LEU A 97 -1.81 -7.40 -5.39
C LEU A 97 -1.31 -6.46 -4.29
N ALA A 98 -1.52 -6.85 -3.03
CA ALA A 98 -0.75 -6.32 -1.93
C ALA A 98 0.71 -6.41 -2.37
N PRO A 99 1.48 -5.33 -2.22
CA PRO A 99 2.87 -5.32 -2.64
C PRO A 99 3.52 -6.55 -2.02
N SER A 100 3.76 -7.56 -2.86
CA SER A 100 4.62 -8.66 -2.50
C SER A 100 5.91 -8.00 -2.05
N SER A 101 6.42 -8.40 -0.90
CA SER A 101 7.68 -7.93 -0.31
C SER A 101 8.86 -8.15 -1.27
N ARG A 102 8.93 -7.36 -2.34
CA ARG A 102 9.97 -7.29 -3.34
C ARG A 102 9.82 -5.97 -4.08
N ALA A 103 10.64 -5.01 -3.64
CA ALA A 103 10.71 -3.62 -4.08
C ALA A 103 9.67 -2.63 -3.48
N GLU A 104 9.39 -2.74 -2.19
CA GLU A 104 9.34 -1.50 -1.39
C GLU A 104 10.73 -0.85 -1.53
N PRO A 105 10.86 0.48 -1.74
CA PRO A 105 12.17 1.09 -1.76
C PRO A 105 12.84 0.75 -0.43
N SER A 106 13.89 -0.08 -0.50
CA SER A 106 14.80 -0.34 0.61
C SER A 106 14.99 0.98 1.32
N VAL A 107 14.72 1.02 2.63
CA VAL A 107 14.90 2.21 3.47
C VAL A 107 16.16 2.93 2.97
N HIS A 108 15.98 4.09 2.36
CA HIS A 108 17.13 4.79 1.79
C HIS A 108 18.08 5.10 2.95
N PRO A 109 19.40 4.86 2.80
CA PRO A 109 20.35 4.99 3.90
C PRO A 109 20.33 6.36 4.58
N ASP A 110 19.91 7.38 3.83
CA ASP A 110 19.82 8.78 4.29
C ASP A 110 18.43 9.21 4.78
N THR A 111 17.40 8.36 4.67
CA THR A 111 16.07 8.66 5.25
C THR A 111 16.19 8.67 6.77
N ARG A 112 15.73 9.74 7.41
CA ARG A 112 15.67 9.84 8.87
C ARG A 112 14.40 9.22 9.41
N PHE A 113 14.51 8.53 10.53
CA PHE A 113 13.39 7.86 11.21
C PHE A 113 13.26 8.36 12.63
N VAL A 114 12.01 8.50 13.07
CA VAL A 114 11.65 8.79 14.46
C VAL A 114 10.81 7.68 15.04
N LEU A 115 10.96 7.46 16.35
CA LEU A 115 10.19 6.46 17.08
C LEU A 115 8.75 6.94 17.35
N ILE A 116 7.77 6.08 17.07
CA ILE A 116 6.37 6.35 17.44
C ILE A 116 6.18 5.96 18.91
N ARG A 117 6.04 6.98 19.77
CA ARG A 117 5.84 6.79 21.23
C ARG A 117 4.41 6.26 21.50
N GLY A 118 4.28 5.37 22.49
CA GLY A 118 2.98 4.85 22.95
C GLY A 118 2.44 3.61 22.22
N ARG A 119 3.14 3.10 21.19
CA ARG A 119 2.76 1.85 20.51
C ARG A 119 3.54 0.67 21.07
N THR A 120 2.87 -0.27 21.71
CA THR A 120 3.45 -1.55 22.12
C THR A 120 3.21 -2.58 21.03
N VAL A 121 4.27 -3.23 20.57
CA VAL A 121 4.23 -4.27 19.53
C VAL A 121 5.08 -5.44 19.99
N THR A 122 4.61 -6.66 19.76
CA THR A 122 5.39 -7.87 19.99
C THR A 122 6.43 -7.99 18.88
N LEU A 123 7.71 -7.92 19.24
CA LEU A 123 8.82 -8.02 18.30
C LEU A 123 9.55 -9.36 18.45
N PRO A 124 10.10 -9.92 17.36
CA PRO A 124 11.11 -10.97 17.46
C PRO A 124 12.29 -10.50 18.32
N ALA A 125 12.90 -11.39 19.09
CA ALA A 125 13.95 -11.06 20.06
C ALA A 125 15.12 -10.25 19.46
N GLU A 126 15.53 -10.57 18.23
CA GLU A 126 16.59 -9.86 17.51
C GLU A 126 16.21 -8.41 17.17
N LEU A 127 14.95 -8.19 16.77
CA LEU A 127 14.45 -6.87 16.42
C LEU A 127 14.19 -6.01 17.66
N ASP A 128 13.81 -6.65 18.77
CA ASP A 128 13.66 -5.99 20.06
C ASP A 128 15.01 -5.52 20.61
N ALA A 129 16.04 -6.38 20.54
CA ALA A 129 17.41 -6.02 20.90
C ALA A 129 17.97 -4.89 20.02
N PHE A 130 17.69 -4.93 18.71
CA PHE A 130 18.02 -3.83 17.80
C PHE A 130 17.31 -2.53 18.20
N LEU A 131 16.00 -2.59 18.44
CA LEU A 131 15.20 -1.42 18.79
C LEU A 131 15.66 -0.80 20.12
N ALA A 132 15.97 -1.61 21.13
CA ALA A 132 16.46 -1.13 22.42
C ALA A 132 17.76 -0.31 22.27
N ARG A 133 18.67 -0.75 21.40
CA ARG A 133 19.93 -0.05 21.10
C ARG A 133 19.74 1.19 20.21
N ALA A 134 18.79 1.12 19.26
CA ALA A 134 18.50 2.20 18.33
C ALA A 134 17.60 3.29 18.93
N MET A 135 16.85 2.99 19.99
CA MET A 135 15.87 3.88 20.62
C MET A 135 16.39 5.29 20.97
N PRO A 136 17.55 5.49 21.62
CA PRO A 136 18.04 6.84 21.92
C PRO A 136 18.29 7.65 20.65
N LEU A 137 18.82 7.03 19.59
CA LEU A 137 19.12 7.69 18.32
C LEU A 137 17.83 7.97 17.52
N LEU A 138 16.88 7.03 17.53
CA LEU A 138 15.56 7.20 16.91
C LEU A 138 14.68 8.21 17.64
N ALA A 139 14.97 8.53 18.91
CA ALA A 139 14.27 9.58 19.63
C ALA A 139 14.64 10.99 19.13
N GLU A 140 15.87 11.16 18.61
CA GLU A 140 16.38 12.43 18.07
C GLU A 140 16.17 12.57 16.56
N GLY A 141 15.80 11.48 15.87
CA GLY A 141 15.61 11.44 14.43
C GLY A 141 16.90 11.11 13.71
N CYS A 142 17.11 9.83 13.40
CA CYS A 142 18.38 9.32 12.89
C CYS A 142 18.20 8.56 11.57
N SER A 143 19.19 8.63 10.67
CA SER A 143 19.16 7.86 9.42
C SER A 143 19.71 6.45 9.58
N ALA A 144 19.41 5.56 8.63
CA ALA A 144 19.94 4.20 8.64
C ALA A 144 21.47 4.16 8.55
N ARG A 145 22.10 5.08 7.81
CA ARG A 145 23.56 5.21 7.74
C ARG A 145 24.16 5.65 9.07
N GLN A 146 23.54 6.60 9.76
CA GLN A 146 23.97 7.06 11.07
C GLN A 146 23.80 5.97 12.15
N LEU A 147 22.68 5.24 12.11
CA LEU A 147 22.42 4.09 12.98
C LEU A 147 23.44 2.96 12.75
N ALA A 148 23.73 2.62 11.50
CA ALA A 148 24.71 1.60 11.17
C ALA A 148 26.11 1.94 11.73
N GLN A 149 26.53 3.21 11.59
CA GLN A 149 27.79 3.69 12.15
C GLN A 149 27.80 3.65 13.68
N ALA A 150 26.74 4.13 14.33
CA ALA A 150 26.65 4.19 15.79
C ALA A 150 26.56 2.80 16.44
N LEU A 151 25.88 1.86 15.79
CA LEU A 151 25.67 0.50 16.28
C LEU A 151 26.72 -0.52 15.80
N LYS A 152 27.67 -0.08 14.95
CA LYS A 152 28.68 -0.91 14.28
C LYS A 152 28.06 -2.10 13.52
N LEU A 153 26.97 -1.82 12.80
CA LEU A 153 26.24 -2.80 11.98
C LEU A 153 26.43 -2.49 10.49
N GLU A 154 26.13 -3.46 9.63
CA GLU A 154 26.08 -3.17 8.20
C GLU A 154 24.88 -2.26 7.88
N VAL A 155 25.07 -1.34 6.93
CA VAL A 155 24.01 -0.43 6.46
C VAL A 155 22.84 -1.23 5.91
N ARG A 156 23.11 -2.32 5.18
CA ARG A 156 22.09 -3.19 4.60
C ARG A 156 21.24 -3.87 5.67
N GLU A 157 21.88 -4.42 6.69
CA GLU A 157 21.22 -5.04 7.84
C GLU A 157 20.36 -4.01 8.59
N THR A 158 20.91 -2.82 8.84
CA THR A 158 20.21 -1.72 9.51
C THR A 158 18.98 -1.27 8.71
N CYS A 159 19.09 -1.14 7.39
CA CYS A 159 17.97 -0.82 6.51
C CYS A 159 16.87 -1.89 6.58
N ALA A 160 17.24 -3.18 6.65
CA ALA A 160 16.28 -4.28 6.77
C ALA A 160 15.54 -4.24 8.12
N SER A 161 16.25 -4.03 9.23
CA SER A 161 15.64 -3.88 10.55
C SER A 161 14.70 -2.68 10.63
N LEU A 162 15.09 -1.53 10.05
CA LEU A 162 14.23 -0.34 9.98
C LEU A 162 13.02 -0.54 9.07
N GLN A 163 13.17 -1.25 7.96
CA GLN A 163 12.05 -1.62 7.10
C GLN A 163 11.01 -2.43 7.88
N HIS A 164 11.45 -3.45 8.63
CA HIS A 164 10.56 -4.26 9.45
C HIS A 164 9.86 -3.41 10.53
N LEU A 165 10.60 -2.53 11.22
CA LEU A 165 10.03 -1.60 12.20
C LEU A 165 9.02 -0.60 11.57
N ARG A 166 9.21 -0.22 10.29
CA ARG A 166 8.28 0.63 9.53
C ARG A 166 6.99 -0.09 9.22
N GLU A 167 7.07 -1.34 8.75
CA GLU A 167 5.92 -2.16 8.38
C GLU A 167 4.97 -2.38 9.58
N ILE A 168 5.52 -2.62 10.76
CA ILE A 168 4.75 -2.76 12.01
C ILE A 168 4.36 -1.41 12.63
N LYS A 169 4.68 -0.29 11.96
CA LYS A 169 4.38 1.09 12.35
C LYS A 169 4.97 1.45 13.72
N LYS A 170 6.18 0.98 14.03
CA LYS A 170 6.91 1.34 15.25
C LYS A 170 7.81 2.56 15.07
N ILE A 171 8.23 2.81 13.84
CA ILE A 171 8.99 4.00 13.44
C ILE A 171 8.31 4.69 12.25
N TRP A 172 8.62 5.98 12.05
CA TRP A 172 8.09 6.77 10.94
C TRP A 172 9.20 7.52 10.19
N PRO A 173 9.20 7.55 8.85
CA PRO A 173 10.14 8.34 8.07
C PRO A 173 9.81 9.84 8.17
N VAL A 174 10.84 10.66 8.39
CA VAL A 174 10.75 12.12 8.33
C VAL A 174 11.26 12.56 6.96
N ARG A 175 10.45 13.29 6.18
CA ARG A 175 10.87 13.81 4.88
C ARG A 175 12.02 14.80 5.07
N ALA A 176 13.05 14.71 4.21
CA ALA A 176 14.24 15.58 4.26
C ALA A 176 13.98 17.07 3.90
N HIS A 177 12.73 17.44 3.62
CA HIS A 177 12.32 18.83 3.37
C HIS A 177 11.68 19.44 4.61
N GLU A 178 12.45 19.61 5.68
CA GLU A 178 12.21 20.58 6.78
C GLU A 178 13.36 20.51 7.79
N SER A 179 14.57 20.81 7.34
CA SER A 179 15.67 21.16 8.23
C SER A 179 16.41 22.36 7.67
N ALA A 180 15.65 23.43 7.47
CA ALA A 180 16.19 24.79 7.42
C ALA A 180 15.15 25.70 8.09
N GLY A 181 15.53 26.30 9.23
CA GLY A 181 14.85 27.48 9.74
C GLY A 181 14.13 27.31 11.08
N ALA A 182 14.86 27.66 12.13
CA ALA A 182 14.46 28.68 13.09
C ALA A 182 13.07 28.60 13.74
N SER A 183 13.11 28.40 15.06
CA SER A 183 12.25 29.07 16.04
C SER A 183 11.68 30.40 15.53
N THR A 184 10.37 30.49 15.36
CA THR A 184 9.58 31.70 15.70
C THR A 184 8.11 31.34 15.85
N LYS A 185 7.55 31.85 16.95
CA LYS A 185 6.13 31.84 17.31
C LYS A 185 5.23 32.16 16.11
N HIS A 186 4.29 31.28 15.81
CA HIS A 186 2.96 31.70 15.39
C HIS A 186 1.90 30.81 16.03
N ALA A 187 1.31 31.34 17.10
CA ALA A 187 -0.02 30.94 17.53
C ALA A 187 -1.02 31.38 16.47
N ASN A 188 -1.89 30.47 15.99
CA ASN A 188 -3.32 30.65 15.72
C ASN A 188 -3.87 29.59 14.73
N PRO A 189 -5.19 29.36 14.69
CA PRO A 189 -5.98 28.71 15.73
C PRO A 189 -6.71 27.49 15.13
N THR A 190 -7.26 26.66 16.00
CA THR A 190 -7.94 25.40 15.68
C THR A 190 -9.13 25.56 14.73
N LEU A 191 -9.36 24.53 13.91
CA LEU A 191 -10.44 24.34 12.93
C LEU A 191 -11.87 24.59 13.46
N ALA A 192 -12.06 24.57 14.78
CA ALA A 192 -13.32 24.92 15.45
C ALA A 192 -13.80 26.36 15.16
N SER A 193 -12.87 27.29 14.87
CA SER A 193 -13.21 28.68 14.53
C SER A 193 -13.66 28.89 13.08
N ARG A 194 -13.36 27.95 12.18
CA ARG A 194 -13.70 28.05 10.74
C ARG A 194 -15.09 27.49 10.40
N LEU A 195 -15.63 26.60 11.23
CA LEU A 195 -16.94 25.95 10.99
C LEU A 195 -18.15 26.75 11.50
N LYS A 196 -17.97 27.85 12.26
CA LYS A 196 -19.08 28.72 12.70
C LYS A 196 -19.50 29.79 11.69
N ARG A 197 -18.91 29.83 10.49
CA ARG A 197 -19.17 30.89 9.49
C ARG A 197 -19.95 30.44 8.25
N LEU A 198 -20.43 29.20 8.21
CA LEU A 198 -21.23 28.65 7.10
C LEU A 198 -22.65 28.23 7.50
N PHE A 199 -23.03 28.40 8.78
CA PHE A 199 -24.41 28.16 9.23
C PHE A 199 -24.85 29.31 10.14
N ARG A 200 -25.44 30.32 9.52
CA ARG A 200 -26.44 31.15 10.19
C ARG A 200 -27.62 31.31 9.22
N PRO A 201 -28.86 31.04 9.65
CA PRO A 201 -30.07 31.19 8.84
C PRO A 201 -30.30 32.64 8.41
#